data_AF-K2RQV7-F1
#
_entry.id   AF-K2RQV7-F1
#
_cell.length_a   1.000
_cell.length_b   1.000
_cell.length_c   1.000
_cell.angle_alpha   90.00
_cell.angle_beta   90.00
_cell.angle_gamma   90.00
#
_symmetry.space_group_name_H-M   'P 1'
#
loop_
_entity.id
_entity.type
_entity.pdbx_description
1 polymer ?
#
loop_
_entity_poly.entity_id
_entity_poly.type
_entity_poly.pdbx_seq_one_letter_code
_entity_poly.pdbx_strand_id
1 'polypeptide(L)'
;MRSFAPWIALALSVLASAQNSSSLPIVDLGYELYRASGFNETRQYYNFSNIRYAAPPTGDLRFKAPQAPATNRSVINDGSIGRICPQPPSSSSSSEAAFLLNYLATGQIATNTTSSTTSSSNSTTDPRETEDCLFLDVIVPEKVFTNAGQGDGAPVLVWIHGTETA
;
A
#
# COMPACT_ATOMS: atom_id res chain seq x y z
N MET A 1 -34.25 -4.79 -73.89
CA MET A 1 -32.96 -4.16 -73.56
C MET A 1 -32.93 -3.84 -72.07
N ARG A 2 -32.28 -4.66 -71.24
CA ARG A 2 -31.98 -4.31 -69.84
C ARG A 2 -30.58 -4.84 -69.52
N SER A 3 -29.65 -3.89 -69.39
CA SER A 3 -28.23 -4.11 -69.15
C SER A 3 -27.99 -4.34 -67.66
N PHE A 4 -27.26 -5.39 -67.29
CA PHE A 4 -26.80 -5.64 -65.93
C PHE A 4 -25.31 -5.31 -65.85
N ALA A 5 -24.94 -4.33 -65.03
CA ALA A 5 -23.55 -4.01 -64.70
C ALA A 5 -23.18 -4.68 -63.36
N PRO A 6 -21.98 -5.31 -63.23
CA PRO A 6 -21.55 -5.89 -61.97
C PRO A 6 -20.83 -4.83 -61.13
N TRP A 7 -21.23 -4.70 -59.86
CA TRP A 7 -20.54 -3.88 -58.87
C TRP A 7 -19.41 -4.70 -58.25
N ILE A 8 -18.17 -4.22 -58.40
CA ILE A 8 -16.97 -4.79 -57.77
C ILE A 8 -16.93 -4.29 -56.32
N ALA A 9 -17.05 -5.20 -55.35
CA ALA A 9 -16.88 -4.89 -53.93
C ALA A 9 -15.40 -4.99 -53.55
N LEU A 10 -14.78 -3.86 -53.18
CA LEU A 10 -13.45 -3.82 -52.57
C LEU A 10 -13.58 -4.20 -51.09
N ALA A 11 -12.95 -5.30 -50.66
CA ALA A 11 -12.83 -5.66 -49.25
C ALA A 11 -11.61 -4.95 -48.62
N LEU A 12 -11.85 -4.03 -47.70
CA LEU A 12 -10.83 -3.46 -46.83
C LEU A 12 -10.54 -4.46 -45.70
N SER A 13 -9.36 -5.08 -45.72
CA SER A 13 -8.85 -5.89 -44.61
C SER A 13 -8.26 -4.97 -43.52
N VAL A 14 -8.94 -4.86 -42.39
CA VAL A 14 -8.40 -4.23 -41.18
C VAL A 14 -7.52 -5.23 -40.45
N LEU A 15 -6.21 -4.97 -40.41
CA LEU A 15 -5.28 -5.68 -39.52
C LEU A 15 -5.45 -5.13 -38.10
N ALA A 16 -6.10 -5.90 -37.23
CA ALA A 16 -6.11 -5.63 -35.79
C ALA A 16 -4.81 -6.19 -35.18
N SER A 17 -3.94 -5.30 -34.69
CA SER A 17 -2.79 -5.67 -33.87
C SER A 17 -3.25 -6.01 -32.46
N ALA A 18 -3.11 -7.27 -32.05
CA ALA A 18 -3.30 -7.69 -30.67
C ALA A 18 -2.11 -7.19 -29.84
N GLN A 19 -2.32 -6.19 -28.98
CA GLN A 19 -1.33 -5.84 -27.96
C GLN A 19 -1.31 -6.96 -26.91
N ASN A 20 -0.17 -7.65 -26.81
CA ASN A 20 0.07 -8.65 -25.78
C ASN A 20 0.33 -7.95 -24.44
N SER A 21 -0.73 -7.59 -23.72
CA SER A 21 -0.64 -7.10 -22.36
C SER A 21 -0.28 -8.28 -21.45
N SER A 22 1.02 -8.50 -21.22
CA SER A 22 1.45 -9.49 -20.22
C SER A 22 0.92 -9.06 -18.85
N SER A 23 -0.10 -9.77 -18.35
CA SER A 23 -0.68 -9.49 -17.04
C SER A 23 0.31 -9.91 -15.95
N LEU A 24 0.54 -9.02 -14.98
CA LEU A 24 1.39 -9.31 -13.82
C LEU A 24 0.89 -10.56 -13.05
N PRO A 25 1.81 -11.34 -12.46
CA PRO A 25 1.45 -12.59 -11.80
C PRO A 25 0.53 -12.38 -10.59
N ILE A 26 -0.29 -13.40 -10.30
CA ILE A 26 -1.18 -13.44 -9.15
C ILE A 26 -0.72 -14.58 -8.22
N VAL A 27 -0.63 -14.30 -6.94
CA VAL A 27 -0.31 -15.24 -5.87
C VAL A 27 -1.53 -15.43 -4.98
N ASP A 28 -1.85 -16.68 -4.67
CA ASP A 28 -2.88 -17.05 -3.70
C ASP A 28 -2.23 -17.29 -2.34
N LEU A 29 -2.57 -16.44 -1.36
CA LEU A 29 -2.06 -16.55 0.01
C LEU A 29 -2.90 -17.50 0.87
N GLY A 30 -3.94 -18.12 0.30
CA GLY A 30 -4.89 -18.97 1.02
C GLY A 30 -6.05 -18.21 1.65
N TYR A 31 -5.85 -16.94 2.00
CA TYR A 31 -6.91 -16.05 2.52
C TYR A 31 -7.30 -14.92 1.56
N GLU A 32 -6.36 -14.44 0.72
CA GLU A 32 -6.56 -13.38 -0.27
C GLU A 32 -5.76 -13.66 -1.54
N LEU A 33 -6.18 -13.07 -2.66
CA LEU A 33 -5.48 -13.15 -3.95
C LEU A 33 -4.74 -11.83 -4.21
N TYR A 34 -3.45 -11.90 -4.50
CA TYR A 34 -2.61 -10.72 -4.71
C TYR A 34 -1.94 -10.72 -6.08
N ARG A 35 -2.16 -9.66 -6.85
CA ARG A 35 -1.41 -9.38 -8.08
C ARG A 35 -0.15 -8.58 -7.72
N ALA A 36 0.96 -8.83 -8.42
CA ALA A 36 2.11 -7.97 -8.31
C ALA A 36 1.73 -6.52 -8.69
N SER A 37 2.16 -5.54 -7.90
CA SER A 37 1.94 -4.11 -8.14
C SER A 37 2.80 -3.59 -9.29
N GLY A 38 3.91 -4.29 -9.59
CA GLY A 38 4.77 -3.99 -10.72
C GLY A 38 5.86 -5.02 -10.95
N PHE A 39 6.50 -4.91 -12.11
CA PHE A 39 7.71 -5.65 -12.45
C PHE A 39 8.81 -4.66 -12.82
N ASN A 40 9.98 -4.80 -12.20
CA ASN A 40 11.15 -3.99 -12.53
C ASN A 40 12.00 -4.72 -13.57
N GLU A 41 11.93 -4.31 -14.84
CA GLU A 41 12.67 -4.96 -15.93
C GLU A 41 14.19 -4.84 -15.75
N THR A 42 14.70 -3.72 -15.27
CA THR A 42 16.15 -3.50 -15.12
C THR A 42 16.76 -4.39 -14.04
N ARG A 43 16.04 -4.60 -12.93
CA ARG A 43 16.52 -5.37 -11.77
C ARG A 43 15.90 -6.76 -11.67
N GLN A 44 15.00 -7.11 -12.58
CA GLN A 44 14.38 -8.43 -12.74
C GLN A 44 13.71 -8.91 -11.44
N TYR A 45 12.75 -8.15 -10.92
CA TYR A 45 11.96 -8.55 -9.74
C TYR A 45 10.51 -8.09 -9.82
N TYR A 46 9.63 -8.82 -9.14
CA TYR A 46 8.24 -8.44 -8.89
C TYR A 46 8.12 -7.71 -7.55
N ASN A 47 7.28 -6.68 -7.51
CA ASN A 47 6.85 -6.03 -6.28
C ASN A 47 5.42 -6.46 -5.96
N PHE A 48 5.16 -6.84 -4.72
CA PHE A 48 3.83 -7.06 -4.17
C PHE A 48 3.66 -6.10 -3.01
N SER A 49 2.79 -5.11 -3.17
CA SER A 49 2.63 -4.03 -2.19
C SER A 49 1.37 -4.22 -1.34
N ASN A 50 1.37 -3.66 -0.13
CA ASN A 50 0.23 -3.62 0.78
C ASN A 50 -0.46 -4.99 0.96
N ILE A 51 0.33 -6.02 1.25
CA ILE A 51 -0.17 -7.35 1.62
C ILE A 51 -0.63 -7.33 3.07
N ARG A 52 -1.91 -7.61 3.33
CA ARG A 52 -2.45 -7.68 4.69
C ARG A 52 -1.85 -8.88 5.40
N TYR A 53 -1.15 -8.69 6.51
CA TYR A 53 -0.62 -9.81 7.31
C TYR A 53 -1.41 -10.08 8.60
N ALA A 54 -2.28 -9.16 9.01
CA ALA A 54 -3.15 -9.33 10.17
C ALA A 54 -4.52 -8.63 10.00
N ALA A 55 -5.49 -9.04 10.82
CA ALA A 55 -6.77 -8.35 10.95
C ALA A 55 -6.56 -6.90 11.43
N PRO A 56 -7.43 -5.95 11.04
CA PRO A 56 -7.35 -4.57 11.50
C PRO A 56 -7.35 -4.50 13.04
N PRO A 57 -6.37 -3.83 13.69
CA PRO A 57 -6.30 -3.72 15.15
C PRO A 57 -7.23 -2.62 15.69
N THR A 58 -8.47 -2.57 15.19
CA THR A 58 -9.47 -1.54 15.50
C THR A 58 -10.56 -2.07 16.43
N GLY A 59 -11.33 -1.16 17.05
CA GLY A 59 -12.45 -1.53 17.92
C GLY A 59 -12.02 -2.47 19.06
N ASP A 60 -12.70 -3.61 19.18
CA ASP A 60 -12.40 -4.62 20.21
C ASP A 60 -11.03 -5.30 20.03
N LEU A 61 -10.38 -5.17 18.87
CA LEU A 61 -9.04 -5.71 18.63
C LEU A 61 -7.92 -4.72 19.01
N ARG A 62 -8.28 -3.49 19.36
CA ARG A 62 -7.30 -2.49 19.81
C ARG A 62 -6.58 -2.97 21.06
N PHE A 63 -5.25 -2.83 21.07
CA PHE A 63 -4.36 -3.24 22.17
C PHE A 63 -4.41 -4.74 22.50
N LYS A 64 -4.83 -5.58 21.54
CA LYS A 64 -4.74 -7.04 21.64
C LYS A 64 -3.67 -7.57 20.69
N ALA A 65 -3.27 -8.82 20.91
CA ALA A 65 -2.38 -9.51 19.99
C ALA A 65 -3.01 -9.54 18.58
N PRO A 66 -2.20 -9.37 17.50
CA PRO A 66 -2.69 -9.47 16.13
C PRO A 66 -3.41 -10.80 15.88
N GLN A 67 -4.50 -10.73 15.11
CA GLN A 67 -5.24 -11.92 14.67
C GLN A 67 -5.03 -12.15 13.16
N ALA A 68 -5.25 -13.38 12.71
CA ALA A 68 -5.14 -13.72 11.29
C ALA A 68 -6.13 -12.87 10.45
N PRO A 69 -5.78 -12.50 9.21
CA PRO A 69 -6.68 -11.81 8.31
C PRO A 69 -7.98 -12.58 8.05
N ALA A 70 -9.07 -11.87 7.78
CA ALA A 70 -10.28 -12.48 7.26
C ALA A 70 -10.02 -13.07 5.87
N THR A 71 -10.65 -14.21 5.56
CA THR A 71 -10.55 -14.81 4.23
C THR A 71 -11.51 -14.11 3.26
N ASN A 72 -10.95 -13.50 2.21
CA ASN A 72 -11.70 -12.97 1.09
C ASN A 72 -10.96 -13.23 -0.23
N ARG A 73 -11.39 -14.27 -0.94
CA ARG A 73 -10.82 -14.67 -2.24
C ARG A 73 -11.71 -14.28 -3.43
N SER A 74 -12.69 -13.41 -3.21
CA SER A 74 -13.61 -12.94 -4.24
C SER A 74 -13.05 -11.81 -5.10
N VAL A 75 -12.00 -11.14 -4.62
CA VAL A 75 -11.36 -9.99 -5.26
C VAL A 75 -9.85 -10.22 -5.32
N ILE A 76 -9.21 -9.73 -6.39
CA ILE A 76 -7.76 -9.67 -6.50
C ILE A 76 -7.30 -8.29 -6.01
N ASN A 77 -6.47 -8.27 -4.98
CA ASN A 77 -5.81 -7.06 -4.50
C ASN A 77 -4.52 -6.82 -5.31
N ASP A 78 -4.28 -5.60 -5.77
CA ASP A 78 -3.07 -5.22 -6.52
C ASP A 78 -2.11 -4.34 -5.71
N GLY A 79 -2.42 -4.12 -4.43
CA GLY A 79 -1.59 -3.32 -3.54
C GLY A 79 -1.64 -1.82 -3.79
N SER A 80 -2.57 -1.32 -4.62
CA SER A 80 -2.65 0.10 -5.00
C SER A 80 -3.05 1.04 -3.85
N ILE A 81 -3.73 0.51 -2.82
CA ILE A 81 -4.19 1.30 -1.67
C ILE A 81 -3.13 1.27 -0.57
N GLY A 82 -2.31 2.33 -0.52
CA GLY A 82 -1.31 2.53 0.52
C GLY A 82 -1.93 2.86 1.88
N ARG A 83 -1.43 2.22 2.94
CA ARG A 83 -1.84 2.44 4.32
C ARG A 83 -0.60 2.60 5.19
N ILE A 84 -0.59 3.60 6.07
CA ILE A 84 0.45 3.76 7.07
C ILE A 84 -0.20 3.85 8.45
N CYS A 85 0.51 3.37 9.47
CA CYS A 85 -0.01 3.46 10.84
C CYS A 85 -0.05 4.91 11.30
N PRO A 86 -0.99 5.29 12.19
CA PRO A 86 -1.03 6.63 12.74
C PRO A 86 0.25 6.90 13.54
N GLN A 87 0.89 8.04 13.28
CA GLN A 87 2.09 8.48 13.98
C GLN A 87 1.92 9.94 14.42
N PRO A 88 2.59 10.40 15.48
CA PRO A 88 2.61 11.81 15.79
C PRO A 88 3.14 12.58 14.57
N PRO A 89 2.50 13.68 14.14
CA PRO A 89 3.03 14.48 13.05
C PRO A 89 4.44 14.95 13.41
N SER A 90 5.31 15.09 12.41
CA SER A 90 6.69 15.52 12.61
C SER A 90 6.84 16.86 13.36
N SER A 91 5.78 17.67 13.41
CA SER A 91 5.69 18.94 14.14
C SER A 91 5.09 18.83 15.55
N SER A 92 4.68 17.64 16.02
CA SER A 92 4.10 17.44 17.37
C SER A 92 5.07 17.69 18.51
N SER A 93 6.37 17.83 18.23
CA SER A 93 7.35 18.39 19.17
C SER A 93 7.06 19.86 19.53
N SER A 94 6.11 20.51 18.86
CA SER A 94 5.67 21.88 19.18
C SER A 94 4.77 21.98 20.42
N SER A 95 4.07 20.92 20.85
CA SER A 95 3.22 20.99 22.07
C SER A 95 4.06 20.97 23.34
N GLU A 96 5.13 20.15 23.39
CA GLU A 96 6.11 20.15 24.48
C GLU A 96 6.99 21.40 24.45
N ALA A 97 7.42 21.85 23.27
CA ALA A 97 8.19 23.09 23.14
C ALA A 97 7.38 24.32 23.59
N ALA A 98 6.09 24.40 23.23
CA ALA A 98 5.21 25.50 23.67
C ALA A 98 5.01 25.48 25.19
N PHE A 99 4.82 24.30 25.79
CA PHE A 99 4.74 24.15 27.24
C PHE A 99 6.04 24.58 27.93
N LEU A 100 7.20 24.10 27.46
CA LEU A 100 8.52 24.45 27.99
C LEU A 100 8.82 25.95 27.86
N LEU A 101 8.53 26.55 26.71
CA LEU A 101 8.72 27.98 26.49
C LEU A 101 7.83 28.81 27.42
N ASN A 102 6.57 28.42 27.62
CA ASN A 102 5.68 29.11 28.56
C ASN A 102 6.18 28.98 30.01
N TYR A 103 6.63 27.79 30.43
CA TYR A 103 7.19 27.57 31.75
C TYR A 103 8.47 28.39 31.98
N LEU A 104 9.39 28.41 31.01
CA LEU A 104 10.63 29.19 31.11
C LEU A 104 10.38 30.70 31.11
N ALA A 105 9.39 31.18 30.37
CA ALA A 105 9.05 32.60 30.31
C ALA A 105 8.29 33.09 31.55
N THR A 106 7.44 32.24 32.16
CA THR A 106 6.52 32.67 33.22
C THR A 106 6.85 32.10 34.59
N GLY A 107 7.67 31.04 34.67
CA GLY A 107 7.94 30.29 35.90
C GLY A 107 6.74 29.48 36.41
N GLN A 108 5.66 29.38 35.64
CA GLN A 108 4.39 28.77 36.05
C GLN A 108 4.06 27.55 35.19
N ILE A 109 3.67 26.45 35.83
CA ILE A 109 3.10 25.30 35.15
C ILE A 109 1.63 25.64 34.87
N ALA A 110 1.31 25.94 33.61
CA ALA A 110 -0.04 26.30 33.23
C ALA A 110 -0.96 25.06 33.27
N THR A 111 -1.69 24.89 34.37
CA THR A 111 -2.63 23.77 34.58
C THR A 111 -3.93 23.91 33.79
N ASN A 112 -4.22 25.12 33.28
CA ASN A 112 -5.38 25.44 32.45
C ASN A 112 -4.95 25.96 31.07
N THR A 113 -3.95 25.33 30.46
CA THR A 113 -3.61 25.67 29.08
C THR A 113 -4.68 25.07 28.17
N THR A 114 -5.81 25.76 27.98
CA THR A 114 -6.46 25.73 26.68
C THR A 114 -5.46 26.33 25.71
N SER A 115 -4.59 25.48 25.16
CA SER A 115 -3.75 25.80 24.01
C SER A 115 -4.66 25.97 22.78
N SER A 116 -5.56 26.94 22.85
CA SER A 116 -6.23 27.54 21.71
C SER A 116 -5.37 28.72 21.25
N THR A 117 -4.08 28.50 21.04
CA THR A 117 -3.44 29.24 19.95
C THR A 117 -4.13 28.72 18.70
N THR A 118 -4.94 29.59 18.09
CA THR A 118 -5.34 29.54 16.68
C THR A 118 -4.09 29.54 15.80
N SER A 119 -3.33 28.45 15.87
CA SER A 119 -2.42 28.04 14.84
C SER A 119 -3.27 27.14 13.98
N SER A 120 -3.77 27.70 12.88
CA SER A 120 -4.14 26.94 11.69
C SER A 120 -2.89 26.23 11.15
N SER A 121 -2.23 25.40 11.96
CA SER A 121 -1.42 24.33 11.45
C SER A 121 -2.44 23.39 10.86
N ASN A 122 -2.61 23.46 9.54
CA ASN A 122 -3.09 22.31 8.80
C ASN A 122 -2.19 21.16 9.24
N SER A 123 -2.67 20.36 10.20
CA SER A 123 -2.09 19.08 10.50
C SER A 123 -2.23 18.32 9.19
N THR A 124 -1.16 18.28 8.41
CA THR A 124 -1.11 17.51 7.17
C THR A 124 -0.90 16.07 7.60
N THR A 125 -1.93 15.50 8.23
CA THR A 125 -2.03 14.06 8.45
C THR A 125 -1.97 13.42 7.08
N ASP A 126 -1.07 12.46 6.87
CA ASP A 126 -0.98 11.78 5.59
C ASP A 126 -2.34 11.10 5.33
N PRO A 127 -3.00 11.29 4.18
CA PRO A 127 -4.31 10.69 3.92
C PRO A 127 -4.31 9.16 3.95
N ARG A 128 -3.12 8.53 3.99
CA ARG A 128 -2.93 7.08 4.13
C ARG A 128 -2.89 6.62 5.59
N GLU A 129 -2.88 7.54 6.58
CA GLU A 129 -2.89 7.18 8.00
C GLU A 129 -4.22 6.54 8.41
N THR A 130 -4.14 5.34 8.96
CA THR A 130 -5.31 4.60 9.44
C THR A 130 -4.88 3.54 10.45
N GLU A 131 -5.71 3.27 11.46
CA GLU A 131 -5.46 2.16 12.40
C GLU A 131 -5.49 0.78 11.70
N ASP A 132 -6.16 0.65 10.56
CA ASP A 132 -6.07 -0.53 9.70
C ASP A 132 -4.81 -0.45 8.82
N CYS A 133 -3.64 -0.69 9.43
CA CYS A 133 -2.32 -0.52 8.83
C CYS A 133 -1.39 -1.74 8.93
N LEU A 134 -1.87 -2.92 9.32
CA LEU A 134 -1.05 -4.14 9.43
C LEU A 134 -0.81 -4.80 8.06
N PHE A 135 0.03 -4.14 7.26
CA PHE A 135 0.40 -4.52 5.91
C PHE A 135 1.92 -4.60 5.75
N LEU A 136 2.38 -5.36 4.76
CA LEU A 136 3.78 -5.48 4.38
C LEU A 136 3.94 -5.47 2.85
N ASP A 137 5.17 -5.25 2.40
CA ASP A 137 5.55 -5.37 1.01
C ASP A 137 6.50 -6.56 0.83
N VAL A 138 6.44 -7.22 -0.34
CA VAL A 138 7.33 -8.31 -0.71
C VAL A 138 7.95 -8.03 -2.07
N ILE A 139 9.27 -8.06 -2.13
CA ILE A 139 10.04 -7.96 -3.36
C ILE A 139 10.64 -9.33 -3.67
N VAL A 140 10.33 -9.89 -4.84
CA VAL A 140 10.77 -11.23 -5.24
C VAL A 140 11.54 -11.17 -6.55
N PRO A 141 12.82 -11.57 -6.60
CA PRO A 141 13.55 -11.71 -7.85
C PRO A 141 12.81 -12.65 -8.81
N GLU A 142 12.75 -12.30 -10.09
CA GLU A 142 12.01 -13.07 -11.11
C GLU A 142 12.44 -14.54 -11.12
N LYS A 143 13.75 -14.80 -11.05
CA LYS A 143 14.30 -16.16 -10.99
C LYS A 143 13.83 -16.95 -9.79
N VAL A 144 13.58 -16.31 -8.64
CA VAL A 144 13.03 -16.99 -7.46
C VAL A 144 11.55 -17.30 -7.69
N PHE A 145 10.82 -16.33 -8.25
CA PHE A 145 9.40 -16.48 -8.53
C PHE A 145 9.11 -17.58 -9.56
N THR A 146 9.85 -17.61 -10.67
CA THR A 146 9.65 -18.57 -11.77
C THR A 146 10.08 -19.99 -11.41
N ASN A 147 11.02 -20.15 -10.47
CA ASN A 147 11.48 -21.45 -9.98
C ASN A 147 10.77 -21.87 -8.67
N ALA A 148 9.69 -21.19 -8.27
CA ALA A 148 8.94 -21.55 -7.08
C ALA A 148 8.50 -23.02 -7.13
N GLY A 149 8.71 -23.76 -6.04
CA GLY A 149 8.37 -25.19 -5.93
C GLY A 149 9.36 -26.16 -6.60
N GLN A 150 10.45 -25.68 -7.19
CA GLN A 150 11.44 -26.52 -7.88
C GLN A 150 12.75 -26.73 -7.09
N GLY A 151 12.74 -26.53 -5.76
CA GLY A 151 13.92 -26.70 -4.90
C GLY A 151 13.65 -26.31 -3.44
N ASP A 152 14.72 -26.03 -2.69
CA ASP A 152 14.69 -25.78 -1.23
C ASP A 152 14.20 -24.37 -0.82
N GLY A 153 13.64 -23.60 -1.76
CA GLY A 153 13.21 -22.22 -1.54
C GLY A 153 14.33 -21.18 -1.69
N ALA A 154 14.11 -19.97 -1.20
CA ALA A 154 15.05 -18.85 -1.27
C ALA A 154 15.24 -18.20 0.11
N PRO A 155 16.43 -17.64 0.41
CA PRO A 155 16.64 -16.88 1.64
C PRO A 155 15.74 -15.63 1.67
N VAL A 156 15.23 -15.31 2.85
CA VAL A 156 14.31 -14.17 3.07
C VAL A 156 14.96 -13.15 3.99
N LEU A 157 15.00 -11.89 3.54
CA LEU A 157 15.36 -10.74 4.37
C LEU A 157 14.07 -10.05 4.84
N VAL A 158 13.90 -9.92 6.15
CA VAL A 158 12.78 -9.17 6.75
C VAL A 158 13.32 -7.85 7.29
N TRP A 159 12.86 -6.74 6.72
CA TRP A 159 13.20 -5.40 7.17
C TRP A 159 12.14 -4.85 8.12
N ILE A 160 12.56 -4.37 9.28
CA ILE A 160 11.71 -3.69 10.25
C ILE A 160 12.18 -2.23 10.27
N HIS A 161 11.30 -1.31 9.87
CA HIS A 161 11.64 0.10 9.90
C HIS A 161 11.82 0.59 11.34
N GLY A 162 12.78 1.48 11.56
CA GLY A 162 12.98 2.11 12.86
C GLY A 162 12.05 3.31 13.05
N THR A 163 11.62 3.52 14.29
CA THR A 163 11.13 4.81 14.82
C THR A 163 11.47 4.87 16.30
N GLU A 164 11.50 6.06 16.90
CA GLU A 164 11.60 6.19 18.35
C GLU A 164 10.25 5.79 18.96
N THR A 165 10.21 4.63 19.63
CA THR A 165 9.11 4.24 20.52
C THR A 165 9.55 4.61 21.93
N ALA A 166 9.12 5.78 22.42
CA ALA A 166 9.31 6.17 23.82
C ALA A 166 8.45 5.31 24.75
#